data_AF-A0A0V0RDU3-F1
#
_entry.id   AF-A0A0V0RDU3-F1
#
_cell.length_a   1.000
_cell.length_b   1.000
_cell.length_c   1.000
_cell.angle_alpha   90.00
_cell.angle_beta   90.00
_cell.angle_gamma   90.00
#
_symmetry.space_group_name_H-M   'P 1'
#
loop_
_entity.id
_entity.type
_entity.pdbx_description
1 polymer ?
#
loop_
_entity_poly.entity_id
_entity_poly.type
_entity_poly.pdbx_seq_one_letter_code
_entity_poly.pdbx_strand_id
1 'polypeptide(L)'
;MLPYYGHHSCKMFIRGKPIRFGYKIWTMSSANGYPYALKIYAGRDERKKSEPLGMKVIEEMISVLERPEKHELYFNNFFASYDLLEKLSGKMIRATGTMRNSRTRKILIMQVDEVKKKHRGFF
;
A
#
# COMPACT_ATOMS: atom_id res chain seq x y z
N MET A 1 4.97 10.85 8.30
CA MET A 1 4.16 11.06 9.52
C MET A 1 4.39 12.49 9.93
N LEU A 2 3.34 13.25 10.23
CA LEU A 2 3.44 14.62 10.69
C LEU A 2 3.42 14.61 12.23
N PRO A 3 4.48 15.08 12.92
CA PRO A 3 4.56 15.02 14.38
C PRO A 3 3.41 15.79 15.01
N TYR A 4 2.72 15.17 15.97
CA TYR A 4 1.67 15.80 16.74
C TYR A 4 1.53 15.10 18.09
N TYR A 5 1.61 15.88 19.17
CA TYR A 5 1.64 15.34 20.54
C TYR A 5 0.37 15.66 21.33
N GLY A 6 -0.48 16.56 20.85
CA GLY A 6 -1.74 16.93 21.50
C GLY A 6 -2.78 15.81 21.54
N HIS A 7 -3.93 16.09 22.15
CA HIS A 7 -5.03 15.14 22.31
C HIS A 7 -6.02 15.27 21.14
N HIS A 8 -5.83 14.46 20.10
CA HIS A 8 -6.77 14.37 18.98
C HIS A 8 -6.97 12.90 18.57
N SER A 9 -8.20 12.54 18.17
CA SER A 9 -8.60 11.16 17.85
C SER A 9 -7.84 10.57 16.65
N CYS A 10 -7.50 11.39 15.67
CA CYS A 10 -6.75 10.98 14.47
C CYS A 10 -5.23 10.80 14.72
N LYS A 11 -4.74 11.09 15.93
CA LYS A 11 -3.33 10.86 16.28
C LYS A 11 -3.06 9.36 16.27
N MET A 12 -2.02 8.94 15.56
CA MET A 12 -1.59 7.56 15.50
C MET A 12 -0.27 7.34 16.22
N PHE A 13 -0.12 6.15 16.80
CA PHE A 13 1.18 5.60 17.18
C PHE A 13 1.64 4.57 16.14
N ILE A 14 2.86 4.72 15.61
CA ILE A 14 3.47 3.72 14.70
C ILE A 14 4.85 3.33 15.25
N ARG A 15 4.94 2.08 15.74
CA ARG A 15 6.19 1.48 16.21
C ARG A 15 7.20 1.38 15.05
N GLY A 16 8.47 1.68 15.35
CA GLY A 16 9.57 1.56 14.38
C GLY A 16 9.75 2.74 13.43
N LYS A 17 9.00 3.84 13.59
CA LYS A 17 9.24 5.11 12.88
C LYS A 17 10.03 6.08 13.77
N PRO A 18 10.89 6.96 13.20
CA PRO A 18 11.61 7.99 13.96
C PRO A 18 10.64 8.89 14.73
N ILE A 19 9.60 9.37 14.04
CA ILE A 19 8.44 10.02 14.66
C ILE A 19 7.42 8.92 14.93
N ARG A 20 7.17 8.63 16.21
CA ARG A 20 6.26 7.55 16.63
C ARG A 20 4.82 8.00 16.84
N PHE A 21 4.61 9.26 17.21
CA PHE A 21 3.30 9.85 17.46
C PHE A 21 3.03 10.99 16.48
N GLY A 22 1.88 10.94 15.80
CA GLY A 22 1.50 12.01 14.89
C GLY A 22 0.38 11.64 13.94
N TYR A 23 0.13 12.49 12.96
CA TYR A 23 -0.81 12.21 11.89
C TYR A 23 -0.16 11.36 10.80
N LYS A 24 -0.85 10.29 10.43
CA LYS A 24 -0.44 9.45 9.30
C LYS A 24 -1.01 10.06 8.03
N ILE A 25 -0.12 10.30 7.07
CA ILE A 25 -0.45 10.79 5.74
C ILE A 25 0.00 9.73 4.74
N TRP A 26 -0.92 9.30 3.89
CA TRP A 26 -0.63 8.51 2.70
C TRP A 26 -0.26 9.45 1.57
N THR A 27 0.75 9.08 0.79
CA THR A 27 1.29 9.91 -0.29
C THR A 27 1.52 9.05 -1.51
N MET A 28 1.07 9.52 -2.66
CA MET A 28 1.51 9.05 -3.97
C MET A 28 2.44 10.10 -4.56
N SER A 29 3.67 9.69 -4.92
CA SER A 29 4.70 10.58 -5.43
C SER A 29 5.38 10.00 -6.66
N SER A 30 6.00 10.85 -7.45
CA SER A 30 6.95 10.43 -8.48
C SER A 30 8.19 9.77 -7.86
N ALA A 31 8.98 9.10 -8.69
CA ALA A 31 10.27 8.57 -8.31
C ALA A 31 11.23 9.67 -7.80
N ASN A 32 11.07 10.90 -8.28
CA ASN A 32 11.88 12.05 -7.88
C ASN A 32 11.37 12.74 -6.60
N GLY A 33 10.32 12.21 -5.97
CA GLY A 33 9.78 12.71 -4.71
C GLY A 33 8.68 13.76 -4.84
N TYR A 34 8.33 14.20 -6.06
CA TYR A 34 7.21 15.13 -6.25
C TYR A 34 5.86 14.48 -5.87
N PRO A 35 5.09 15.04 -4.92
CA PRO A 35 3.82 14.46 -4.49
C PRO A 35 2.69 14.78 -5.47
N TYR A 36 2.02 13.75 -5.98
CA TYR A 36 0.82 13.89 -6.82
C TYR A 36 -0.46 13.96 -5.98
N ALA A 37 -0.52 13.18 -4.90
CA ALA A 37 -1.71 13.08 -4.06
C ALA A 37 -1.35 12.80 -2.61
N LEU A 38 -2.13 13.36 -1.70
CA LEU A 38 -1.98 13.24 -0.25
C LEU A 38 -3.33 12.91 0.38
N LYS A 39 -3.33 11.98 1.34
CA LYS A 39 -4.52 11.63 2.10
C LYS A 39 -4.22 11.45 3.57
N ILE A 40 -4.88 12.22 4.42
CA ILE A 40 -4.79 12.07 5.88
C ILE A 40 -5.56 10.81 6.28
N TYR A 41 -4.92 9.95 7.06
CA TYR A 41 -5.60 8.84 7.69
C TYR A 41 -6.29 9.32 8.97
N ALA A 42 -7.62 9.35 8.94
CA ALA A 42 -8.47 9.81 10.04
C ALA A 42 -9.02 8.66 10.92
N GLY A 43 -8.47 7.44 10.81
CA GLY A 43 -8.98 6.28 11.53
C GLY A 43 -10.01 5.48 10.73
N ARG A 44 -11.09 5.06 11.38
CA ARG A 44 -12.14 4.21 10.79
C ARG A 44 -13.05 5.06 9.91
N ASP A 45 -13.11 4.76 8.61
CA ASP A 45 -14.08 5.34 7.68
C ASP A 45 -15.20 4.32 7.42
N GLU A 46 -16.43 4.63 7.82
CA GLU A 46 -17.58 3.72 7.72
C GLU A 46 -18.30 3.78 6.37
N ARG A 47 -17.94 4.74 5.50
CA ARG A 47 -18.71 5.08 4.29
C ARG A 47 -18.62 4.05 3.16
N LYS A 48 -17.61 3.19 3.15
CA LYS A 48 -17.45 2.11 2.15
C LYS A 48 -17.02 0.85 2.87
N LYS A 49 -17.91 -0.10 3.17
CA LYS A 49 -17.55 -1.31 3.93
C LYS A 49 -17.02 -2.47 3.08
N SER A 50 -17.22 -2.46 1.76
CA SER A 50 -16.96 -3.65 0.93
C SER A 50 -15.47 -3.92 0.64
N GLU A 51 -14.64 -2.87 0.48
CA GLU A 51 -13.25 -3.05 0.03
C GLU A 51 -12.21 -2.90 1.16
N PRO A 52 -11.05 -3.57 1.05
CA PRO A 52 -9.92 -3.37 1.96
C PRO A 52 -9.41 -1.92 1.94
N LEU A 53 -8.94 -1.41 3.08
CA LEU A 53 -8.43 -0.03 3.20
C LEU A 53 -7.32 0.28 2.19
N GLY A 54 -6.38 -0.65 1.99
CA GLY A 54 -5.26 -0.46 1.05
C GLY A 54 -5.73 -0.22 -0.38
N MET A 55 -6.69 -1.02 -0.86
CA MET A 55 -7.28 -0.90 -2.19
C MET A 55 -7.97 0.45 -2.39
N LYS A 56 -8.80 0.88 -1.42
CA LYS A 56 -9.47 2.20 -1.49
C LYS A 56 -8.50 3.35 -1.60
N VAL A 57 -7.42 3.32 -0.82
CA VAL A 57 -6.40 4.37 -0.85
C VAL A 57 -5.73 4.40 -2.22
N ILE A 58 -5.36 3.25 -2.78
CA ILE A 58 -4.72 3.19 -4.10
C ILE A 58 -5.66 3.71 -5.20
N GLU A 59 -6.92 3.32 -5.20
CA GLU A 59 -7.88 3.78 -6.21
C GLU A 59 -8.11 5.28 -6.17
N GLU A 60 -8.22 5.85 -4.98
CA GLU A 60 -8.37 7.30 -4.80
C GLU A 60 -7.11 8.05 -5.25
N MET A 61 -5.92 7.53 -4.95
CA MET A 61 -4.67 8.14 -5.38
C MET A 61 -4.52 8.10 -6.92
N ILE A 62 -4.84 6.95 -7.53
CA ILE A 62 -4.78 6.79 -8.99
C ILE A 62 -5.79 7.69 -9.71
N SER A 63 -6.95 7.96 -9.09
CA SER A 63 -7.99 8.82 -9.70
C SER A 63 -7.54 10.25 -10.00
N VAL A 64 -6.43 10.70 -9.40
CA VAL A 64 -5.80 12.00 -9.68
C VAL A 64 -4.98 11.99 -10.97
N LEU A 65 -4.58 10.81 -11.46
CA LEU A 65 -3.82 10.68 -12.71
C LEU A 65 -4.78 10.72 -13.91
N GLU A 66 -4.51 11.63 -14.85
CA GLU A 66 -5.26 11.70 -16.11
C GLU A 66 -5.04 10.44 -16.98
N ARG A 67 -3.80 9.93 -16.97
CA ARG A 67 -3.36 8.80 -17.79
C ARG A 67 -2.65 7.73 -16.97
N PRO A 68 -3.36 6.99 -16.10
CA PRO A 68 -2.75 6.02 -15.20
C PRO A 68 -2.05 4.86 -15.93
N GLU A 69 -2.47 4.52 -17.14
CA GLU A 69 -1.87 3.47 -17.99
C GLU A 69 -0.43 3.78 -18.43
N LYS A 70 -0.06 5.07 -18.42
CA LYS A 70 1.30 5.54 -18.72
C LYS A 70 2.24 5.46 -17.52
N HIS A 71 1.75 5.07 -16.35
CA HIS A 71 2.52 5.05 -15.12
C HIS A 71 2.80 3.62 -14.66
N GLU A 72 3.87 3.48 -13.89
CA GLU A 72 4.20 2.25 -13.16
C GLU A 72 4.09 2.53 -11.68
N LEU A 73 3.17 1.82 -11.03
CA LEU A 73 2.88 2.03 -9.62
C LEU A 73 3.72 1.09 -8.78
N TYR A 74 4.37 1.64 -7.76
CA TYR A 74 5.12 0.87 -6.77
C TYR A 74 4.51 1.09 -5.39
N PHE A 75 4.22 0.01 -4.67
CA PHE A 75 3.68 0.10 -3.32
C PHE A 75 4.19 -0.99 -2.38
N ASN A 76 4.18 -0.67 -1.09
CA ASN A 76 4.57 -1.59 -0.04
C ASN A 76 3.51 -2.68 0.21
N ASN A 77 3.89 -3.74 0.90
CA ASN A 77 3.08 -4.88 1.33
C ASN A 77 1.81 -4.57 2.12
N PHE A 78 1.69 -3.35 2.64
CA PHE A 78 0.46 -2.91 3.26
C PHE A 78 -0.69 -2.88 2.24
N PHE A 79 -0.39 -2.41 1.02
CA PHE A 79 -1.37 -2.21 -0.05
C PHE A 79 -1.52 -3.42 -0.96
N ALA A 80 -0.42 -4.13 -1.20
CA ALA A 80 -0.41 -5.23 -2.16
C ALA A 80 -1.36 -6.37 -1.74
N SER A 81 -2.22 -6.76 -2.68
CA SER A 81 -3.05 -7.96 -2.64
C SER A 81 -3.29 -8.48 -4.05
N TYR A 82 -3.60 -9.77 -4.18
CA TYR A 82 -3.95 -10.37 -5.47
C TYR A 82 -5.11 -9.64 -6.14
N ASP A 83 -6.22 -9.45 -5.42
CA ASP A 83 -7.42 -8.77 -5.93
C ASP A 83 -7.12 -7.34 -6.44
N LEU A 84 -6.18 -6.62 -5.80
CA LEU A 84 -5.75 -5.29 -6.25
C LEU A 84 -4.98 -5.37 -7.56
N LEU A 85 -4.02 -6.29 -7.67
CA LEU A 85 -3.22 -6.46 -8.88
C LEU A 85 -4.07 -6.91 -10.06
N GLU A 86 -5.03 -7.81 -9.84
CA GLU A 86 -6.01 -8.23 -10.85
C GLU A 86 -6.86 -7.04 -11.33
N LYS A 87 -7.38 -6.22 -10.41
CA LYS A 87 -8.18 -5.03 -10.73
C LYS A 87 -7.38 -3.96 -11.49
N LEU A 88 -6.10 -3.78 -11.16
CA LEU A 88 -5.22 -2.85 -11.86
C LEU A 88 -4.83 -3.36 -13.25
N SER A 89 -4.58 -4.67 -13.38
CA SER A 89 -4.32 -5.33 -14.67
C SER A 89 -5.49 -5.17 -15.63
N GLY A 90 -6.73 -5.36 -15.16
CA GLY A 90 -7.94 -5.12 -15.95
C GLY A 90 -8.12 -3.67 -16.42
N LYS A 91 -7.44 -2.71 -15.78
CA LYS A 91 -7.40 -1.29 -16.19
C LYS A 91 -6.17 -0.93 -17.02
N MET A 92 -5.36 -1.91 -17.42
CA MET A 92 -4.07 -1.71 -18.10
C MET A 92 -3.07 -0.84 -17.31
N ILE A 93 -3.16 -0.86 -15.97
CA ILE A 93 -2.25 -0.13 -15.09
C ILE A 93 -1.15 -1.08 -14.61
N ARG A 94 0.10 -0.74 -14.91
CA ARG A 94 1.26 -1.51 -14.44
C ARG A 94 1.50 -1.22 -12.96
N ALA A 95 1.59 -2.28 -12.17
CA ALA A 95 1.77 -2.19 -10.72
C ALA A 95 2.71 -3.27 -10.20
N THR A 96 3.56 -2.91 -9.25
CA THR A 96 4.48 -3.82 -8.58
C THR A 96 4.46 -3.55 -7.07
N GLY A 97 4.39 -4.62 -6.29
CA GLY A 97 4.45 -4.50 -4.84
C GLY A 97 4.88 -5.80 -4.19
N THR A 98 5.47 -5.68 -3.00
CA THR A 98 5.81 -6.85 -2.20
C THR A 98 4.54 -7.39 -1.54
N MET A 99 4.28 -8.69 -1.62
CA MET A 99 3.12 -9.30 -0.96
C MET A 99 3.53 -10.00 0.33
N ARG A 100 2.65 -9.97 1.35
CA ARG A 100 2.83 -10.83 2.53
C ARG A 100 2.40 -12.25 2.20
N ASN A 101 3.09 -13.25 2.71
CA ASN A 101 2.75 -14.66 2.52
C ASN A 101 1.36 -15.03 3.05
N SER A 102 0.82 -14.29 4.01
CA SER A 102 -0.58 -14.48 4.45
C SER A 102 -1.63 -13.95 3.48
N ARG A 103 -1.22 -13.27 2.39
CA ARG A 103 -2.09 -12.61 1.42
C ARG A 103 -1.95 -13.15 -0.01
N THR A 104 -1.16 -14.21 -0.21
CA THR A 104 -0.91 -14.82 -1.52
C THR A 104 -2.03 -15.76 -1.98
N ARG A 105 -3.06 -16.02 -1.16
CA ARG A 105 -4.27 -16.80 -1.51
C ARG A 105 -3.94 -18.04 -2.37
N LYS A 106 -4.44 -18.09 -3.61
CA LYS A 106 -4.37 -19.22 -4.56
C LYS A 106 -3.04 -19.28 -5.34
N ILE A 107 -2.09 -18.38 -5.08
CA ILE A 107 -0.83 -18.40 -5.81
C ILE A 107 -0.01 -19.59 -5.31
N LEU A 108 0.30 -20.50 -6.22
CA LEU A 108 1.18 -21.65 -5.98
C LEU A 108 2.61 -21.12 -5.82
N ILE A 109 2.95 -20.68 -4.62
CA ILE A 109 4.31 -20.28 -4.24
C ILE A 109 4.86 -21.35 -3.32
N MET A 110 6.13 -21.71 -3.53
CA MET A 110 6.85 -22.61 -2.63
C MET A 110 6.78 -22.09 -1.19
N GLN A 111 6.55 -22.99 -0.23
CA GLN A 111 6.45 -22.58 1.17
C GLN A 111 7.79 -22.02 1.65
N VAL A 112 7.73 -21.05 2.56
CA VAL A 112 8.91 -20.35 3.09
C VAL A 112 9.94 -21.33 3.64
N ASP A 113 9.50 -22.38 4.32
CA ASP A 113 10.40 -23.34 4.95
C ASP A 113 11.05 -24.31 3.95
N GLU A 114 10.47 -24.47 2.76
CA GLU A 114 11.10 -25.17 1.65
C GLU A 114 12.11 -24.26 0.95
N VAL A 115 11.77 -22.98 0.72
CA VAL A 115 12.67 -21.99 0.11
C VAL A 115 13.92 -21.77 0.98
N LYS A 116 13.78 -21.73 2.31
CA LYS A 116 14.92 -21.59 3.24
C LYS A 116 15.95 -22.71 3.14
N LYS A 117 15.55 -23.90 2.68
CA LYS A 117 16.45 -25.04 2.47
C LYS A 117 17.22 -24.95 1.16
N LYS A 118 16.82 -24.07 0.24
CA LYS A 118 17.50 -23.84 -1.03
C LYS A 118 18.72 -22.94 -0.84
N HIS A 119 19.57 -22.89 -1.85
CA HIS A 119 20.74 -22.02 -1.85
C HIS A 119 20.33 -20.54 -1.86
N ARG A 120 21.19 -19.68 -1.31
CA ARG A 120 20.96 -18.23 -1.31
C ARG A 120 20.85 -17.71 -2.75
N GLY A 121 19.82 -16.93 -3.04
CA GLY A 121 19.55 -16.41 -4.39
C GLY A 121 18.61 -17.27 -5.23
N PHE A 122 18.04 -18.35 -4.67
CA PHE A 122 17.00 -19.13 -5.31
C PHE A 122 15.68 -18.33 -5.43
N PHE A 123 15.10 -18.27 -6.63
CA PHE A 123 13.84 -17.61 -6.95
C PHE A 123 12.97 -18.48 -7.88
#